data_AF-A0A3Q3RY16-F1
#
_entry.id   AF-A0A3Q3RY16-F1
#
_cell.length_a   1.000
_cell.length_b   1.000
_cell.length_c   1.000
_cell.angle_alpha   90.00
_cell.angle_beta   90.00
_cell.angle_gamma   90.00
#
_symmetry.space_group_name_H-M   'P 1'
#
loop_
_entity.id
_entity.type
_entity.pdbx_description
1 polymer ?
#
loop_
_entity_poly.entity_id
_entity_poly.type
_entity_poly.pdbx_seq_one_letter_code
_entity_poly.pdbx_strand_id
1 'polypeptide(L)'
;MSCKQISETQLTLCHPERELLPLVLAHCHYTLKKGGETDSSYDLPGIQTQLARCFLAGKPLIQAVKTETNHIISYRRQRKDLSGKTIQLPLTLGSVSSTMRTVLRSYTDVCDAVYVVEIGLRFLGKTGGDPQGQLLSYLTDSLRMGPHISSTVAKSKLEHSIFTWQLLTSWKSELMLSRKQKLPSEFLKKLSDKDRKGLKVFLAHTDVDTFTLELHEILLIRSTLESHLEQKDLPPLLGLKSFPEEITLGQGADVWRAAVEFKRR
;
A
#
# COMPACT_ATOMS: atom_id res chain seq x y z
N MET A 1 -24.89 -11.63 -0.28
CA MET A 1 -24.58 -12.07 1.11
C MET A 1 -23.42 -11.26 1.67
N SER A 2 -23.44 -10.94 2.97
CA SER A 2 -22.35 -10.20 3.65
C SER A 2 -21.15 -11.11 3.93
N CYS A 3 -19.94 -10.61 3.70
CA CYS A 3 -18.66 -11.36 3.82
C CYS A 3 -18.39 -11.92 5.23
N LYS A 4 -19.11 -11.45 6.25
CA LYS A 4 -18.90 -11.84 7.66
C LYS A 4 -19.44 -13.23 8.05
N GLN A 5 -20.16 -13.92 7.15
CA GLN A 5 -20.79 -15.22 7.43
C GLN A 5 -20.66 -16.17 6.22
N ILE A 6 -19.48 -16.26 5.62
CA ILE A 6 -19.23 -17.19 4.51
C ILE A 6 -18.69 -18.51 5.05
N SER A 7 -19.34 -19.63 4.73
CA SER A 7 -18.84 -20.99 4.98
C SER A 7 -18.06 -21.53 3.78
N GLU A 8 -17.16 -22.50 3.98
CA GLU A 8 -16.37 -23.11 2.91
C GLU A 8 -17.23 -23.68 1.77
N THR A 9 -18.42 -24.18 2.09
CA THR A 9 -19.41 -24.69 1.14
C THR A 9 -19.93 -23.65 0.14
N GLN A 10 -19.84 -22.36 0.49
CA GLN A 10 -20.26 -21.23 -0.34
C GLN A 10 -19.15 -20.70 -1.24
N LEU A 11 -17.90 -21.10 -0.99
CA LEU A 11 -16.76 -20.76 -1.82
C LEU A 11 -16.61 -21.77 -2.96
N THR A 12 -16.08 -21.31 -4.08
CA THR A 12 -15.60 -22.19 -5.15
C THR A 12 -14.19 -22.64 -4.80
N LEU A 13 -14.10 -23.79 -4.13
CA LEU A 13 -12.85 -24.46 -3.82
C LEU A 13 -12.64 -25.60 -4.81
N CYS A 14 -11.41 -25.78 -5.28
CA CYS A 14 -11.08 -26.82 -6.24
C CYS A 14 -9.63 -27.26 -6.05
N HIS A 15 -9.41 -28.57 -5.92
CA HIS A 15 -8.09 -29.20 -5.89
C HIS A 15 -7.64 -29.56 -7.30
N PRO A 16 -6.60 -28.92 -7.85
CA PRO A 16 -6.21 -29.10 -9.25
C PRO A 16 -5.93 -30.55 -9.64
N GLU A 17 -5.17 -31.29 -8.82
CA GLU A 17 -4.77 -32.66 -9.15
C GLU A 17 -5.86 -33.70 -8.93
N ARG A 18 -6.76 -33.46 -7.96
CA ARG A 18 -7.79 -34.43 -7.58
C ARG A 18 -9.10 -34.23 -8.34
N GLU A 19 -9.38 -33.00 -8.78
CA GLU A 19 -10.68 -32.64 -9.31
C GLU A 19 -10.60 -32.05 -10.73
N LEU A 20 -9.62 -31.18 -11.02
CA LEU A 20 -9.47 -30.62 -12.38
C LEU A 20 -8.81 -31.60 -13.34
N LEU A 21 -7.73 -32.27 -12.91
CA LEU A 21 -6.97 -33.17 -13.78
C LEU A 21 -7.83 -34.34 -14.30
N PRO A 22 -8.61 -35.07 -13.48
CA PRO A 22 -9.49 -36.13 -13.98
C PRO A 22 -10.57 -35.60 -14.93
N LEU A 23 -11.09 -34.40 -14.67
CA LEU A 23 -12.09 -33.75 -15.51
C LEU A 23 -11.51 -33.42 -16.89
N VAL A 24 -10.34 -32.80 -16.95
CA VAL A 24 -9.68 -32.45 -18.22
C VAL A 24 -9.34 -33.70 -19.02
N LEU A 25 -8.84 -34.76 -18.35
CA LEU A 25 -8.53 -36.03 -19.00
C LEU A 25 -9.78 -36.74 -19.53
N ALA A 26 -10.92 -36.66 -18.84
CA ALA A 26 -12.19 -37.23 -19.30
C ALA A 26 -12.74 -36.57 -20.58
N HIS A 27 -12.32 -35.33 -20.87
CA HIS A 27 -12.66 -34.59 -22.08
C HIS A 27 -11.51 -34.52 -23.10
N CYS A 28 -10.47 -35.35 -22.92
CA CYS A 28 -9.38 -35.51 -23.87
C CYS A 28 -9.68 -36.68 -24.81
N HIS A 29 -9.81 -36.37 -26.10
CA HIS A 29 -10.08 -37.35 -27.16
C HIS A 29 -8.80 -37.63 -27.93
N TYR A 30 -8.47 -38.91 -28.07
CA TYR A 30 -7.32 -39.37 -28.85
C TYR A 30 -7.78 -39.88 -30.21
N THR A 31 -7.12 -39.42 -31.28
CA THR A 31 -7.36 -39.89 -32.64
C THR A 31 -6.06 -40.39 -33.25
N LEU A 32 -6.12 -41.55 -33.90
CA LEU A 32 -4.97 -42.15 -34.59
C LEU A 32 -4.91 -41.60 -36.01
N LYS A 33 -3.83 -40.88 -36.34
CA LYS A 33 -3.56 -40.44 -37.71
C LYS A 33 -2.89 -41.57 -38.50
N LYS A 34 -3.15 -41.59 -39.82
CA LYS A 34 -2.43 -42.49 -40.74
C LYS A 34 -0.93 -42.19 -40.65
N GLY A 35 -0.14 -43.19 -40.24
CA GLY A 35 1.30 -43.03 -39.97
C GLY A 35 1.71 -43.42 -38.54
N GLY A 36 0.77 -43.74 -37.66
CA GLY A 36 1.07 -44.20 -36.28
C GLY A 36 1.22 -43.06 -35.26
N GLU A 37 0.96 -41.81 -35.68
CA GLU A 37 0.94 -40.66 -34.78
C GLU A 37 -0.44 -40.53 -34.08
N THR A 38 -0.42 -40.32 -32.77
CA THR A 38 -1.62 -40.07 -31.96
C THR A 38 -1.80 -38.57 -31.79
N ASP A 39 -2.94 -38.05 -32.25
CA ASP A 39 -3.34 -36.67 -32.03
C ASP A 39 -4.31 -36.58 -30.84
N SER A 40 -4.14 -35.57 -29.99
CA SER A 40 -5.01 -35.34 -28.83
C SER A 40 -5.79 -34.04 -29.02
N SER A 41 -7.09 -34.10 -28.76
CA SER A 41 -7.99 -32.95 -28.88
C SER A 41 -8.83 -32.82 -27.61
N TYR A 42 -9.07 -31.59 -27.17
CA TYR A 42 -9.83 -31.30 -25.96
C TYR A 42 -11.20 -30.75 -26.31
N ASP A 43 -12.24 -31.32 -25.73
CA ASP A 43 -13.60 -30.77 -25.79
C ASP A 43 -13.74 -29.62 -24.80
N LEU A 44 -13.27 -28.43 -25.20
CA LEU A 44 -13.34 -27.21 -24.38
C LEU A 44 -14.78 -26.85 -23.97
N PRO A 45 -15.80 -26.95 -24.85
CA PRO A 45 -17.20 -26.75 -24.44
C PRO A 45 -17.66 -27.72 -23.34
N GLY A 46 -17.31 -29.00 -23.46
CA GLY A 46 -17.60 -30.01 -22.44
C GLY A 46 -16.93 -29.71 -21.10
N ILE A 47 -15.64 -29.37 -21.13
CA ILE A 47 -14.86 -28.97 -19.94
C ILE A 47 -15.51 -27.75 -19.27
N GLN A 48 -15.83 -26.71 -20.04
CA GLN A 48 -16.47 -25.50 -19.52
C GLN A 48 -17.81 -25.81 -18.86
N THR A 49 -18.63 -26.65 -19.48
CA THR A 49 -19.95 -27.05 -18.96
C THR A 49 -19.81 -27.83 -17.65
N GLN A 50 -18.88 -28.79 -17.60
CA GLN A 50 -18.61 -29.61 -16.43
C GLN A 50 -18.06 -28.75 -15.27
N LEU A 51 -17.15 -27.81 -15.56
CA LEU A 51 -16.61 -26.88 -14.57
C LEU A 51 -17.70 -25.98 -13.99
N ALA A 52 -18.55 -25.40 -14.84
CA ALA A 52 -19.65 -24.57 -14.39
C ALA A 52 -20.62 -25.37 -13.51
N ARG A 53 -20.93 -26.61 -13.90
CA ARG A 53 -21.84 -27.48 -13.14
C ARG A 53 -21.26 -27.92 -11.79
N CYS A 54 -19.99 -28.32 -11.73
CA CYS A 54 -19.39 -28.86 -10.51
C CYS A 54 -18.99 -27.78 -9.51
N PHE A 55 -18.54 -26.61 -9.97
CA PHE A 55 -17.86 -25.63 -9.11
C PHE A 55 -18.60 -24.30 -8.96
N LEU A 56 -19.46 -23.93 -9.93
CA LEU A 56 -20.11 -22.62 -9.97
C LEU A 56 -21.63 -22.71 -9.76
N ALA A 57 -22.27 -23.79 -10.19
CA ALA A 57 -23.71 -23.95 -10.07
C ALA A 57 -24.16 -23.94 -8.59
N GLY A 58 -25.17 -23.12 -8.29
CA GLY A 58 -25.71 -22.99 -6.93
C GLY A 58 -24.84 -22.20 -5.95
N LYS A 59 -23.69 -21.66 -6.38
CA LYS A 59 -22.86 -20.79 -5.53
C LYS A 59 -23.51 -19.41 -5.40
N PRO A 60 -23.59 -18.84 -4.18
CA PRO A 60 -24.18 -17.53 -3.99
C PRO A 60 -23.30 -16.43 -4.60
N LEU A 61 -23.93 -15.38 -5.13
CA LEU A 61 -23.20 -14.16 -5.47
C LEU A 61 -22.73 -13.48 -4.19
N ILE A 62 -21.43 -13.56 -3.91
CA ILE A 62 -20.81 -12.87 -2.78
C ILE A 62 -20.70 -11.40 -3.17
N GLN A 63 -21.67 -10.60 -2.70
CA GLN A 63 -21.53 -9.16 -2.70
C GLN A 63 -20.35 -8.84 -1.79
N ALA A 64 -19.27 -8.35 -2.40
CA ALA A 64 -18.24 -7.67 -1.64
C ALA A 64 -18.98 -6.58 -0.84
N VAL A 65 -19.11 -6.79 0.46
CA VAL A 65 -19.14 -5.64 1.36
C VAL A 65 -17.93 -4.87 0.89
N LYS A 66 -18.11 -3.63 0.44
CA LYS A 66 -17.00 -2.70 0.39
C LYS A 66 -16.55 -2.57 1.85
N THR A 67 -15.85 -3.58 2.39
CA THR A 67 -14.67 -3.31 3.18
C THR A 67 -13.92 -2.39 2.25
N GLU A 68 -14.02 -1.11 2.57
CA GLU A 68 -13.34 -0.02 1.90
C GLU A 68 -11.84 -0.23 2.19
N THR A 69 -11.30 -1.34 1.71
CA THR A 69 -9.89 -1.69 1.65
C THR A 69 -9.21 -0.90 0.53
N ASN A 70 -9.79 0.24 0.13
CA ASN A 70 -8.97 1.31 -0.35
C ASN A 70 -8.15 1.75 0.87
N HIS A 71 -6.92 1.26 0.99
CA HIS A 71 -5.94 1.67 2.01
C HIS A 71 -5.94 3.20 2.20
N ILE A 72 -6.22 3.92 1.11
CA ILE A 72 -6.44 5.36 0.97
C ILE A 72 -7.64 5.91 1.76
N ILE A 73 -8.81 5.27 1.66
CA ILE A 73 -10.04 5.68 2.36
C ILE A 73 -9.95 5.31 3.84
N SER A 74 -9.35 4.15 4.16
CA SER A 74 -9.10 3.76 5.56
C SER A 74 -8.16 4.73 6.27
N TYR A 75 -7.10 5.22 5.61
CA TYR A 75 -6.19 6.20 6.20
C TYR A 75 -6.87 7.55 6.47
N ARG A 76 -7.62 8.10 5.50
CA ARG A 76 -8.34 9.38 5.70
C ARG A 76 -9.31 9.32 6.89
N ARG A 77 -10.04 8.20 7.03
CA ARG A 77 -10.98 8.00 8.15
C ARG A 77 -10.25 7.80 9.47
N GLN A 78 -9.24 6.94 9.48
CA GLN A 78 -8.40 6.66 10.65
C GLN A 78 -7.70 7.91 11.18
N ARG A 79 -7.21 8.77 10.28
CA ARG A 79 -6.58 10.04 10.67
C ARG A 79 -7.57 11.00 11.31
N LYS A 80 -8.80 11.11 10.79
CA LYS A 80 -9.88 11.88 11.44
C LYS A 80 -10.24 11.31 12.82
N ASP A 81 -10.37 9.98 12.92
CA ASP A 81 -10.71 9.31 14.17
C ASP A 81 -9.61 9.46 15.24
N LEU A 82 -8.34 9.49 14.82
CA LEU A 82 -7.19 9.69 15.70
C LEU A 82 -7.02 11.15 16.11
N SER A 83 -7.26 12.11 15.21
CA SER A 83 -7.22 13.55 15.51
C SER A 83 -8.23 13.96 16.58
N GLY A 84 -9.39 13.28 16.65
CA GLY A 84 -10.37 13.52 17.71
C GLY A 84 -10.07 12.86 19.06
N LYS A 85 -9.07 11.97 19.14
CA LYS A 85 -8.84 11.10 20.33
C LYS A 85 -7.42 11.13 20.89
N THR A 86 -6.44 11.59 20.13
CA THR A 86 -5.02 11.63 20.53
C THR A 86 -4.40 12.92 20.03
N ILE A 87 -3.80 13.70 20.93
CA ILE A 87 -3.05 14.91 20.57
C ILE A 87 -1.86 14.45 19.71
N GLN A 88 -1.83 14.86 18.44
CA GLN A 88 -0.72 14.53 17.54
C GLN A 88 0.16 15.75 17.37
N LEU A 89 1.40 15.67 17.84
CA LEU A 89 2.41 16.68 17.55
C LEU A 89 3.17 16.32 16.27
N PRO A 90 3.34 17.26 15.33
CA PRO A 90 4.30 17.11 14.23
C PRO A 90 5.69 16.85 14.83
N LEU A 91 6.31 15.72 14.49
CA LEU A 91 7.69 15.47 14.89
C LEU A 91 8.65 16.37 14.13
N THR A 92 9.65 16.86 14.84
CA THR A 92 10.90 17.26 14.21
C THR A 92 11.59 16.03 13.62
N LEU A 93 11.80 16.05 12.31
CA LEU A 93 12.18 14.94 11.44
C LEU A 93 13.45 14.15 11.87
N GLY A 94 14.31 14.72 12.73
CA GLY A 94 15.72 14.33 12.83
C GLY A 94 16.02 13.02 13.57
N SER A 95 15.34 12.69 14.67
CA SER A 95 15.80 11.62 15.59
C SER A 95 15.18 10.24 15.29
N VAL A 96 13.88 10.18 15.02
CA VAL A 96 13.16 8.92 14.74
C VAL A 96 13.48 8.41 13.32
N SER A 97 13.67 9.32 12.36
CA SER A 97 13.93 8.99 10.95
C SER A 97 15.26 8.27 10.74
N SER A 98 16.33 8.74 11.38
CA SER A 98 17.67 8.16 11.25
C SER A 98 17.76 6.77 11.88
N THR A 99 17.17 6.59 13.07
CA THR A 99 17.14 5.30 13.78
C THR A 99 16.32 4.25 13.02
N MET A 100 15.17 4.64 12.44
CA MET A 100 14.44 3.74 11.57
C MET A 100 15.29 3.38 10.35
N ARG A 101 15.88 4.37 9.68
CA ARG A 101 16.75 4.21 8.49
C ARG A 101 17.89 3.20 8.68
N THR A 102 18.46 3.14 9.88
CA THR A 102 19.56 2.21 10.17
C THR A 102 19.09 0.78 10.44
N VAL A 103 17.94 0.59 11.09
CA VAL A 103 17.40 -0.72 11.50
C VAL A 103 16.72 -1.44 10.33
N LEU A 104 15.98 -0.71 9.49
CA LEU A 104 15.04 -1.25 8.51
C LEU A 104 15.63 -1.37 7.08
N ARG A 105 16.67 -2.19 6.91
CA ARG A 105 17.42 -2.20 5.63
C ARG A 105 16.78 -3.01 4.51
N SER A 106 15.94 -4.00 4.83
CA SER A 106 15.30 -4.84 3.81
C SER A 106 13.88 -4.36 3.48
N TYR A 107 13.49 -4.54 2.21
CA TYR A 107 12.14 -4.20 1.76
C TYR A 107 11.06 -4.99 2.52
N THR A 108 11.33 -6.26 2.84
CA THR A 108 10.42 -7.13 3.58
C THR A 108 10.23 -6.62 5.00
N ASP A 109 11.31 -6.26 5.70
CA ASP A 109 11.20 -5.73 7.07
C ASP A 109 10.39 -4.42 7.09
N VAL A 110 10.59 -3.55 6.08
CA VAL A 110 9.81 -2.30 5.96
C VAL A 110 8.34 -2.60 5.68
N CYS A 111 8.03 -3.60 4.83
CA CYS A 111 6.65 -4.00 4.58
C CYS A 111 5.96 -4.54 5.83
N ASP A 112 6.66 -5.37 6.61
CA ASP A 112 6.13 -5.93 7.86
C ASP A 112 5.91 -4.82 8.89
N ALA A 113 6.85 -3.88 9.01
CA ALA A 113 6.70 -2.71 9.89
C ALA A 113 5.51 -1.83 9.48
N VAL A 114 5.34 -1.53 8.19
CA VAL A 114 4.15 -0.80 7.68
C VAL A 114 2.87 -1.54 8.06
N TYR A 115 2.81 -2.84 7.81
CA TYR A 115 1.63 -3.65 8.07
C TYR A 115 1.23 -3.68 9.55
N VAL A 116 2.20 -3.88 10.45
CA VAL A 116 1.98 -3.90 11.89
C VAL A 116 1.50 -2.53 12.39
N VAL A 117 2.14 -1.44 11.95
CA VAL A 117 1.75 -0.08 12.35
C VAL A 117 0.36 0.28 11.82
N GLU A 118 -0.01 -0.16 10.61
CA GLU A 118 -1.36 0.01 10.06
C GLU A 118 -2.41 -0.64 10.95
N ILE A 119 -2.17 -1.86 11.41
CA ILE A 119 -3.05 -2.56 12.34
C ILE A 119 -3.14 -1.78 13.65
N GLY A 120 -2.00 -1.41 14.25
CA GLY A 120 -1.94 -0.65 15.50
C GLY A 120 -2.74 0.64 15.44
N LEU A 121 -2.56 1.42 14.38
CA LEU A 121 -3.33 2.65 14.16
C LEU A 121 -4.84 2.39 14.07
N ARG A 122 -5.30 1.23 13.56
CA ARG A 122 -6.74 0.94 13.40
C ARG A 122 -7.38 0.69 14.76
N PHE A 123 -6.63 0.08 15.67
CA PHE A 123 -7.04 -0.10 17.05
C PHE A 123 -6.99 1.22 17.81
N LEU A 124 -5.89 1.98 17.71
CA LEU A 124 -5.77 3.30 18.35
C LEU A 124 -6.91 4.26 17.96
N GLY A 125 -7.31 4.29 16.69
CA GLY A 125 -8.43 5.12 16.24
C GLY A 125 -9.78 4.75 16.89
N LYS A 126 -9.93 3.51 17.37
CA LYS A 126 -11.13 3.05 18.07
C LYS A 126 -11.02 3.18 19.58
N THR A 127 -9.93 2.68 20.15
CA THR A 127 -9.73 2.52 21.60
C THR A 127 -9.09 3.72 22.26
N GLY A 128 -8.43 4.60 21.50
CA GLY A 128 -7.47 5.54 22.05
C GLY A 128 -6.24 4.83 22.61
N GLY A 129 -5.37 5.60 23.27
CA GLY A 129 -4.17 5.14 23.94
C GLY A 129 -3.49 6.31 24.66
N ASP A 130 -2.57 6.00 25.57
CA ASP A 130 -1.74 7.01 26.24
C ASP A 130 -0.78 7.64 25.21
N PRO A 131 -0.86 8.95 24.92
CA PRO A 131 0.04 9.63 23.97
C PRO A 131 1.54 9.41 24.29
N GLN A 132 1.88 9.29 25.57
CA GLN A 132 3.26 9.08 26.04
C GLN A 132 3.70 7.61 26.03
N GLY A 133 2.76 6.69 25.85
CA GLY A 133 3.02 5.26 25.74
C GLY A 133 3.90 4.93 24.53
N GLN A 134 4.69 3.86 24.62
CA GLN A 134 5.55 3.41 23.52
C GLN A 134 4.71 2.65 22.49
N LEU A 135 4.86 3.00 21.20
CA LEU A 135 4.19 2.31 20.10
C LEU A 135 4.58 0.83 20.06
N LEU A 136 5.85 0.50 20.28
CA LEU A 136 6.32 -0.89 20.31
C LEU A 136 5.59 -1.71 21.39
N SER A 137 5.54 -1.20 22.64
CA SER A 137 4.86 -1.86 23.75
C SER A 137 3.35 -2.02 23.50
N TYR A 138 2.71 -1.01 22.91
CA TYR A 138 1.31 -1.12 22.53
C TYR A 138 1.07 -2.25 21.51
N LEU A 139 1.93 -2.37 20.50
CA LEU A 139 1.81 -3.40 19.47
C LEU A 139 2.12 -4.81 20.02
N THR A 140 3.14 -4.94 20.88
CA THR A 140 3.56 -6.23 21.44
C THR A 140 2.66 -6.69 22.58
N ASP A 141 2.37 -5.81 23.53
CA ASP A 141 1.82 -6.19 24.83
C ASP A 141 0.29 -6.07 24.82
N SER A 142 -0.23 -4.96 24.29
CA SER A 142 -1.69 -4.73 24.22
C SER A 142 -2.33 -5.49 23.07
N LEU A 143 -1.71 -5.47 21.89
CA LEU A 143 -2.25 -6.15 20.69
C LEU A 143 -1.72 -7.57 20.48
N ARG A 144 -0.80 -8.04 21.33
CA ARG A 144 -0.23 -9.40 21.31
C ARG A 144 0.37 -9.80 19.95
N MET A 145 0.93 -8.84 19.20
CA MET A 145 1.52 -9.07 17.88
C MET A 145 3.00 -9.48 17.91
N GLY A 146 3.57 -9.73 19.11
CA GLY A 146 5.00 -10.00 19.35
C GLY A 146 5.71 -10.95 18.37
N PRO A 147 5.14 -12.09 17.94
CA PRO A 147 5.80 -13.02 17.01
C PRO A 147 6.02 -12.46 15.59
N HIS A 148 5.26 -11.43 15.20
CA HIS A 148 5.32 -10.79 13.88
C HIS A 148 6.04 -9.43 13.91
N ILE A 149 6.57 -9.04 15.07
CA ILE A 149 7.24 -7.77 15.27
C ILE A 149 8.73 -8.05 15.28
N SER A 150 9.38 -7.83 14.13
CA SER A 150 10.80 -7.51 14.14
C SER A 150 10.96 -6.25 15.03
N SER A 151 12.06 -6.12 15.79
CA SER A 151 12.34 -5.03 16.75
C SER A 151 12.52 -3.65 16.08
N THR A 152 11.57 -3.26 15.24
CA THR A 152 11.81 -2.63 13.94
C THR A 152 10.99 -1.37 13.77
N VAL A 153 9.90 -1.26 14.52
CA VAL A 153 9.30 0.03 14.83
C VAL A 153 10.20 0.67 15.88
N ALA A 154 11.07 1.60 15.46
CA ALA A 154 11.93 2.36 16.37
C ALA A 154 11.10 2.89 17.55
N LYS A 155 11.76 3.08 18.70
CA LYS A 155 11.15 3.59 19.95
C LYS A 155 10.46 4.95 19.71
N SER A 156 9.22 4.92 19.24
CA SER A 156 8.37 6.07 19.00
C SER A 156 7.20 6.03 19.95
N LYS A 157 6.79 7.19 20.44
CA LYS A 157 5.59 7.32 21.26
C LYS A 157 4.32 7.13 20.42
N LEU A 158 3.22 6.81 21.08
CA LEU A 158 1.92 6.63 20.44
C LEU A 158 1.40 7.91 19.78
N GLU A 159 1.70 9.08 20.35
CA GLU A 159 1.40 10.39 19.75
C GLU A 159 2.04 10.59 18.35
N HIS A 160 3.08 9.83 18.03
CA HIS A 160 3.79 9.90 16.76
C HIS A 160 3.44 8.78 15.77
N SER A 161 2.46 7.94 16.09
CA SER A 161 2.18 6.73 15.30
C SER A 161 1.82 7.02 13.84
N ILE A 162 1.10 8.12 13.56
CA ILE A 162 0.77 8.50 12.18
C ILE A 162 2.02 8.93 11.42
N PHE A 163 2.86 9.74 12.05
CA PHE A 163 4.12 10.17 11.44
C PHE A 163 5.05 8.98 11.19
N THR A 164 5.13 8.05 12.14
CA THR A 164 5.86 6.78 11.98
C THR A 164 5.34 6.00 10.76
N TRP A 165 4.03 5.89 10.58
CA TRP A 165 3.46 5.26 9.39
C TRP A 165 3.78 6.00 8.09
N GLN A 166 3.69 7.34 8.08
CA GLN A 166 4.02 8.17 6.91
C GLN A 166 5.49 7.97 6.49
N LEU A 167 6.41 7.94 7.47
CA LEU A 167 7.81 7.67 7.22
C LEU A 167 8.05 6.27 6.64
N LEU A 168 7.44 5.24 7.24
CA LEU A 168 7.59 3.84 6.80
C LEU A 168 7.04 3.62 5.38
N THR A 169 5.89 4.21 5.06
CA THR A 169 5.27 4.08 3.72
C THR A 169 6.04 4.84 2.64
N SER A 170 6.56 6.02 2.97
CA SER A 170 7.47 6.77 2.10
C SER A 170 8.74 5.96 1.83
N TRP A 171 9.35 5.40 2.89
CA TRP A 171 10.56 4.61 2.75
C TRP A 171 10.33 3.29 1.99
N LYS A 172 9.21 2.61 2.21
CA LYS A 172 8.80 1.45 1.39
C LYS A 172 8.85 1.80 -0.10
N SER A 173 8.31 2.96 -0.46
CA SER A 173 8.26 3.45 -1.84
C SER A 173 9.66 3.83 -2.36
N GLU A 174 10.49 4.42 -1.50
CA GLU A 174 11.89 4.75 -1.80
C GLU A 174 12.75 3.51 -2.10
N LEU A 175 12.51 2.39 -1.39
CA LEU A 175 13.16 1.10 -1.65
C LEU A 175 12.63 0.44 -2.93
N MET A 176 11.36 0.63 -3.28
CA MET A 176 10.83 0.18 -4.57
C MET A 176 11.47 0.93 -5.73
N LEU A 177 11.70 2.25 -5.57
CA LEU A 177 12.42 3.06 -6.55
C LEU A 177 13.86 2.59 -6.75
N SER A 178 14.61 2.33 -5.67
CA SER A 178 16.00 1.86 -5.78
C SER A 178 16.12 0.51 -6.49
N ARG A 179 15.09 -0.34 -6.40
CA ARG A 179 15.00 -1.65 -7.06
C ARG A 179 14.44 -1.60 -8.49
N LYS A 180 14.18 -0.41 -9.05
CA LYS A 180 13.62 -0.22 -10.41
C LYS A 180 12.30 -0.98 -10.67
N GLN A 181 11.46 -1.19 -9.64
CA GLN A 181 10.16 -1.82 -9.86
C GLN A 181 9.23 -0.89 -10.66
N LYS A 182 8.43 -1.47 -11.57
CA LYS A 182 7.48 -0.73 -12.40
C LYS A 182 6.33 -0.21 -11.53
N LEU A 183 6.11 1.10 -11.55
CA LEU A 183 4.92 1.72 -10.97
C LEU A 183 3.68 1.43 -11.85
N PRO A 184 2.46 1.50 -11.28
CA PRO A 184 1.23 1.45 -12.05
C PRO A 184 1.21 2.50 -13.17
N SER A 185 0.62 2.17 -14.31
CA SER A 185 0.67 2.98 -15.54
C SER A 185 0.11 4.40 -15.41
N GLU A 186 -0.80 4.59 -14.46
CA GLU A 186 -1.47 5.86 -14.16
C GLU A 186 -0.51 6.96 -13.65
N PHE A 187 0.68 6.59 -13.18
CA PHE A 187 1.69 7.49 -12.62
C PHE A 187 2.93 7.68 -13.53
N LEU A 188 2.82 7.32 -14.81
CA LEU A 188 3.95 7.32 -15.75
C LEU A 188 4.13 8.62 -16.55
N LYS A 189 3.32 9.68 -16.33
CA LYS A 189 3.55 10.95 -17.01
C LYS A 189 4.85 11.58 -16.53
N LYS A 190 5.84 11.61 -17.41
CA LYS A 190 7.15 12.20 -17.13
C LYS A 190 7.07 13.73 -17.12
N LEU A 191 7.89 14.35 -16.29
CA LEU A 191 8.10 15.80 -16.32
C LEU A 191 8.81 16.21 -17.62
N SER A 192 8.48 17.39 -18.13
CA SER A 192 9.26 18.01 -19.20
C SER A 192 10.63 18.46 -18.70
N ASP A 193 11.59 18.69 -19.60
CA ASP A 193 12.91 19.20 -19.21
C ASP A 193 12.85 20.61 -18.60
N LYS A 194 11.85 21.42 -19.00
CA LYS A 194 11.57 22.73 -18.39
C LYS A 194 11.12 22.57 -16.94
N ASP A 195 10.14 21.70 -16.69
CA ASP A 195 9.59 21.46 -15.35
C ASP A 195 10.65 20.86 -14.43
N ARG A 196 11.51 19.97 -14.95
CA ARG A 196 12.62 19.40 -14.19
C ARG A 196 13.65 20.45 -13.76
N LYS A 197 13.92 21.44 -14.59
CA LYS A 197 14.82 22.55 -14.23
C LYS A 197 14.18 23.41 -13.14
N GLY A 198 12.90 23.77 -13.28
CA GLY A 198 12.16 24.51 -12.25
C GLY A 198 12.11 23.77 -10.91
N LEU A 199 11.82 22.46 -10.95
CA LEU A 199 11.78 21.63 -9.75
C LEU A 199 13.13 21.58 -9.02
N LYS A 200 14.26 21.50 -9.74
CA LYS A 200 15.59 21.54 -9.09
C LYS A 200 15.84 22.86 -8.36
N VAL A 201 15.43 23.98 -8.94
CA VAL A 201 15.57 25.30 -8.30
C VAL A 201 14.71 25.39 -7.04
N PHE A 202 13.48 24.87 -7.10
CA PHE A 202 12.59 24.76 -5.94
C PHE A 202 13.22 23.90 -4.83
N LEU A 203 13.66 22.68 -5.16
CA LEU A 203 14.24 21.74 -4.19
C LEU A 203 15.51 22.26 -3.51
N ALA A 204 16.26 23.16 -4.15
CA ALA A 204 17.43 23.79 -3.54
C ALA A 204 17.10 24.77 -2.39
N HIS A 205 15.86 25.27 -2.33
CA HIS A 205 15.42 26.28 -1.36
C HIS A 205 14.32 25.78 -0.41
N THR A 206 13.98 24.50 -0.48
CA THR A 206 12.91 23.87 0.30
C THR A 206 13.49 22.74 1.15
N ASP A 207 12.86 22.46 2.29
CA ASP A 207 13.12 21.23 3.03
C ASP A 207 12.64 20.03 2.21
N VAL A 208 13.57 19.42 1.46
CA VAL A 208 13.34 18.27 0.57
C VAL A 208 12.79 17.07 1.34
N ASP A 209 13.20 16.92 2.58
CA ASP A 209 12.90 15.79 3.43
C ASP A 209 11.42 15.86 3.88
N THR A 210 10.96 17.05 4.29
CA THR A 210 9.54 17.32 4.54
C THR A 210 8.71 17.30 3.25
N PHE A 211 9.20 17.94 2.17
CA PHE A 211 8.49 17.97 0.88
C PHE A 211 8.24 16.57 0.31
N THR A 212 9.25 15.69 0.34
CA THR A 212 9.12 14.30 -0.14
C THR A 212 8.12 13.51 0.69
N LEU A 213 8.06 13.73 2.01
CA LEU A 213 7.09 13.05 2.88
C LEU A 213 5.65 13.52 2.66
N GLU A 214 5.43 14.83 2.51
CA GLU A 214 4.09 15.38 2.28
C GLU A 214 3.59 15.01 0.87
N LEU A 215 4.45 15.13 -0.15
CA LEU A 215 4.10 14.74 -1.51
C LEU A 215 3.83 13.23 -1.61
N HIS A 216 4.57 12.40 -0.87
CA HIS A 216 4.31 10.96 -0.80
C HIS A 216 2.91 10.68 -0.24
N GLU A 217 2.55 11.31 0.88
CA GLU A 217 1.23 11.14 1.49
C GLU A 217 0.11 11.58 0.54
N ILE A 218 0.29 12.70 -0.16
CA ILE A 218 -0.67 13.21 -1.16
C ILE A 218 -0.88 12.23 -2.30
N LEU A 219 0.20 11.67 -2.84
CA LEU A 219 0.14 10.65 -3.88
C LEU A 219 -0.55 9.39 -3.39
N LEU A 220 -0.24 8.98 -2.15
CA LEU A 220 -0.87 7.83 -1.51
C LEU A 220 -2.37 8.06 -1.33
N ILE A 221 -2.78 9.24 -0.88
CA ILE A 221 -4.20 9.53 -0.63
C ILE A 221 -4.95 10.09 -1.84
N ARG A 222 -4.29 10.35 -2.97
CA ARG A 222 -4.84 10.99 -4.17
C ARG A 222 -5.55 12.34 -3.87
N SER A 223 -4.88 13.24 -3.16
CA SER A 223 -5.35 14.62 -2.88
C SER A 223 -4.55 15.67 -3.68
N THR A 224 -4.87 16.96 -3.52
CA THR A 224 -4.02 18.08 -3.96
C THR A 224 -3.16 18.58 -2.80
N LEU A 225 -1.99 19.15 -3.09
CA LEU A 225 -1.02 19.62 -2.10
C LEU A 225 -1.59 20.72 -1.19
N GLU A 226 -2.28 21.70 -1.79
CA GLU A 226 -2.89 22.81 -1.04
C GLU A 226 -4.01 22.32 -0.11
N SER A 227 -4.96 21.54 -0.63
CA SER A 227 -6.07 21.01 0.17
C SER A 227 -5.59 20.07 1.28
N HIS A 228 -4.48 19.35 1.06
CA HIS A 228 -3.89 18.48 2.07
C HIS A 228 -3.26 19.27 3.21
N LEU A 229 -2.41 20.26 2.89
CA LEU A 229 -1.72 21.08 3.89
C LEU A 229 -2.71 21.89 4.74
N GLU A 230 -3.75 22.45 4.12
CA GLU A 230 -4.86 23.14 4.82
C GLU A 230 -5.59 22.22 5.80
N GLN A 231 -5.76 20.93 5.46
CA GLN A 231 -6.38 19.95 6.36
C GLN A 231 -5.45 19.49 7.50
N LYS A 232 -4.13 19.69 7.41
CA LYS A 232 -3.18 19.30 8.47
C LYS A 232 -2.92 20.42 9.49
N ASP A 233 -3.46 21.63 9.30
CA ASP A 233 -3.07 22.83 10.06
C ASP A 233 -1.54 23.03 10.13
N LEU A 234 -0.82 22.60 9.08
CA LEU A 234 0.63 22.75 9.01
C LEU A 234 0.98 24.13 8.45
N PRO A 235 2.11 24.74 8.88
CA PRO A 235 2.60 25.94 8.22
C PRO A 235 2.86 25.64 6.74
N PRO A 236 2.57 26.59 5.83
CA PRO A 236 2.84 26.42 4.42
C PRO A 236 4.30 26.03 4.19
N LEU A 237 4.55 25.05 3.32
CA LEU A 237 5.91 24.65 2.98
C LEU A 237 6.71 25.86 2.49
N LEU A 238 7.93 26.02 3.01
CA LEU A 238 8.82 27.11 2.60
C LEU A 238 9.07 27.02 1.09
N GLY A 239 8.74 28.10 0.38
CA GLY A 239 8.87 28.17 -1.08
C GLY A 239 7.73 27.55 -1.86
N LEU A 240 6.60 27.15 -1.26
CA LEU A 240 5.46 26.58 -2.00
C LEU A 240 5.00 27.46 -3.18
N LYS A 241 5.11 28.79 -3.05
CA LYS A 241 4.81 29.76 -4.12
C LYS A 241 5.74 29.70 -5.33
N SER A 242 6.91 29.08 -5.22
CA SER A 242 7.84 28.85 -6.33
C SER A 242 7.70 27.46 -6.94
N PHE A 243 6.73 26.65 -6.47
CA PHE A 243 6.41 25.39 -7.10
C PHE A 243 5.78 25.63 -8.48
N PRO A 244 6.18 24.90 -9.54
CA PRO A 244 5.66 25.15 -10.89
C PRO A 244 4.15 24.85 -10.99
N GLU A 245 3.34 25.86 -11.29
CA GLU A 245 1.87 25.76 -11.45
C GLU A 245 1.44 24.80 -12.58
N GLU A 246 2.34 24.56 -13.53
CA GLU A 246 2.12 23.72 -14.72
C GLU A 246 2.14 22.21 -14.40
N ILE A 247 2.59 21.81 -13.20
CA ILE A 247 2.73 20.41 -12.79
C ILE A 247 1.40 19.85 -12.29
N THR A 248 0.90 18.84 -12.99
CA THR A 248 -0.35 18.15 -12.64
C THR A 248 -0.13 16.96 -11.68
N LEU A 249 -1.18 16.51 -10.97
CA LEU A 249 -1.12 15.32 -10.12
C LEU A 249 -0.64 14.06 -10.87
N GLY A 250 -0.92 13.96 -12.17
CA GLY A 250 -0.45 12.85 -13.01
C GLY A 250 1.09 12.80 -13.16
N GLN A 251 1.78 13.93 -12.97
CA GLN A 251 3.24 14.02 -12.96
C GLN A 251 3.81 13.92 -11.53
N GLY A 252 2.96 13.93 -10.49
CA GLY A 252 3.39 13.98 -9.10
C GLY A 252 4.31 12.83 -8.69
N ALA A 253 4.14 11.64 -9.26
CA ALA A 253 5.05 10.52 -9.02
C ALA A 253 6.47 10.73 -9.59
N ASP A 254 6.59 11.41 -10.74
CA ASP A 254 7.90 11.75 -11.32
C ASP A 254 8.55 12.93 -10.56
N VAL A 255 7.73 13.86 -10.06
CA VAL A 255 8.19 14.92 -9.12
C VAL A 255 8.74 14.31 -7.84
N TRP A 256 7.99 13.39 -7.23
CA TRP A 256 8.41 12.72 -6.00
C TRP A 256 9.69 11.92 -6.21
N ARG A 257 9.80 11.18 -7.32
CA ARG A 257 11.03 10.47 -7.70
C ARG A 257 12.21 11.44 -7.83
N ALA A 258 12.04 12.54 -8.57
CA ALA A 258 13.10 13.52 -8.76
C ALA A 258 13.55 14.16 -7.43
N ALA A 259 12.62 14.40 -6.50
CA ALA A 259 12.92 14.93 -5.17
C ALA A 259 13.66 13.90 -4.29
N VAL A 260 13.26 12.63 -4.31
CA VAL A 260 13.97 11.54 -3.63
C VAL A 260 15.38 11.36 -4.20
N GLU A 261 15.55 11.43 -5.52
CA GLU A 261 16.87 11.36 -6.16
C GLU A 261 17.73 12.58 -5.84
N PHE A 262 17.14 13.77 -5.70
CA PHE A 262 17.84 14.98 -5.28
C PHE A 262 18.35 14.87 -3.83
N LYS A 263 17.52 14.34 -2.93
CA LYS A 263 17.88 14.09 -1.52
C LYS A 263 19.02 13.09 -1.33
N ARG A 264 19.20 12.14 -2.26
CA ARG A 264 20.24 11.10 -2.19
C ARG A 264 21.60 11.56 -2.73
N ARG A 265 21.66 12.74 -3.36
CA ARG A 265 22.90 13.35 -3.86
C ARG A 265 23.51 14.23 -2.79
#